data_AF-A0A7S1S8X2-F1
#
_entry.id   AF-A0A7S1S8X2-F1
#
_cell.length_a   1.000
_cell.length_b   1.000
_cell.length_c   1.000
_cell.angle_alpha   90.00
_cell.angle_beta   90.00
_cell.angle_gamma   90.00
#
_symmetry.space_group_name_H-M   'P 1'
#
loop_
_entity.id
_entity.type
_entity.pdbx_description
1 polymer ?
#
loop_
_entity_poly.entity_id
_entity_poly.type
_entity_poly.pdbx_seq_one_letter_code
_entity_poly.pdbx_strand_id
1 'polypeptide(L)'
;VTTLGTLGQMHEMRLEVRLRFCRNLDKMVSAASAVLSFLAITRWLSIGNVNGMRYVGYAFTCPLTQVQLVAMLAPVVPCYRLCAFISFLLTFVTLTSGYAASLLWMPIWEGDPYEFFQTWDLDDLKPTRKALFVSPAVAGMSLMWAFVLPYLVLVYTVRGGSRNEDLPQQYRLLVALVWITWLLFPCWWLYAWEGGALVADPKLNEVGFTVLNIITKGLFSLQIVRMCRINEAMVMERRGCSGGRRGRRRHGGTTSPTSVRDEGGCVPDVVSRASSRRLNVSHFVKVLRTYDEDGSPDSEDNRMRVIRAYGCGEETCRTPHVPSKRSWPWRRSRDDVERDDEKRRKEHWQKFRNHY
;
A
#
# COMPACT_ATOMS: atom_id res chain seq x y z
N VAL A 1 -8.34 -14.67 12.00
CA VAL A 1 -7.24 -15.40 12.69
C VAL A 1 -6.07 -15.71 11.75
N THR A 2 -6.30 -16.10 10.48
CA THR A 2 -5.21 -16.34 9.50
C THR A 2 -4.37 -15.10 9.17
N THR A 3 -4.95 -13.89 9.13
CA THR A 3 -4.25 -12.65 8.77
C THR A 3 -3.28 -12.11 9.84
N LEU A 4 -3.58 -12.29 11.13
CA LEU A 4 -2.71 -11.83 12.23
C LEU A 4 -1.48 -12.73 12.39
N GLY A 5 -1.63 -14.05 12.19
CA GLY A 5 -0.50 -14.98 12.17
C GLY A 5 0.51 -14.66 11.05
N THR A 6 0.02 -14.18 9.90
CA THR A 6 0.86 -13.77 8.77
C THR A 6 1.77 -12.58 9.13
N LEU A 7 1.32 -11.65 10.00
CA LEU A 7 2.11 -10.46 10.35
C LEU A 7 3.44 -10.85 11.04
N GLY A 8 3.45 -11.95 11.79
CA GLY A 8 4.65 -12.47 12.46
C GLY A 8 5.74 -12.94 11.49
N GLN A 9 5.39 -13.36 10.28
CA GLN A 9 6.34 -13.92 9.30
C GLN A 9 6.66 -12.97 8.15
N MET A 10 6.17 -11.72 8.18
CA MET A 10 6.32 -10.77 7.06
C MET A 10 7.77 -10.49 6.65
N HIS A 11 8.71 -10.56 7.59
CA HIS A 11 10.13 -10.34 7.31
C HIS A 11 10.77 -11.43 6.43
N GLU A 12 10.23 -12.64 6.45
CA GLU A 12 10.69 -13.77 5.61
C GLU A 12 9.96 -13.83 4.26
N MET A 13 8.87 -13.08 4.12
CA MET A 13 8.01 -13.15 2.96
C MET A 13 8.53 -12.30 1.79
N ARG A 14 8.41 -12.88 0.59
CA ARG A 14 8.65 -12.18 -0.67
C ARG A 14 7.77 -10.93 -0.79
N LEU A 15 8.28 -9.93 -1.50
CA LEU A 15 7.59 -8.64 -1.70
C LEU A 15 6.17 -8.80 -2.28
N GLU A 16 5.98 -9.73 -3.22
CA GLU A 16 4.66 -10.00 -3.81
C GLU A 16 3.60 -10.38 -2.76
N VAL A 17 3.98 -11.22 -1.78
CA VAL A 17 3.07 -11.67 -0.71
C VAL A 17 2.76 -10.51 0.23
N ARG A 18 3.77 -9.70 0.59
CA ARG A 18 3.60 -8.49 1.42
C ARG A 18 2.69 -7.47 0.75
N LEU A 19 2.87 -7.20 -0.54
CA LEU A 19 2.02 -6.28 -1.30
C LEU A 19 0.58 -6.79 -1.41
N ARG A 20 0.38 -8.10 -1.61
CA ARG A 20 -0.96 -8.71 -1.61
C ARG A 20 -1.64 -8.58 -0.25
N PHE A 21 -0.89 -8.79 0.84
CA PHE A 21 -1.38 -8.55 2.20
C PHE A 21 -1.81 -7.08 2.38
N CYS A 22 -0.96 -6.13 2.01
CA CYS A 22 -1.26 -4.70 2.15
C CYS A 22 -2.49 -4.31 1.31
N ARG A 23 -2.60 -4.81 0.07
CA ARG A 23 -3.78 -4.62 -0.79
C ARG A 23 -5.06 -5.17 -0.15
N ASN A 24 -5.01 -6.36 0.45
CA ASN A 24 -6.18 -6.93 1.13
C ASN A 24 -6.56 -6.14 2.37
N LEU A 25 -5.56 -5.69 3.15
CA LEU A 25 -5.79 -4.84 4.31
C LEU A 25 -6.37 -3.48 3.91
N ASP A 26 -5.91 -2.90 2.80
CA ASP A 26 -6.43 -1.66 2.23
C ASP A 26 -7.88 -1.80 1.74
N LYS A 27 -8.25 -2.95 1.15
CA LYS A 27 -9.66 -3.28 0.85
C LYS A 27 -10.51 -3.30 2.11
N MET A 28 -10.02 -3.91 3.19
CA MET A 28 -10.74 -3.94 4.48
C MET A 28 -10.87 -2.53 5.08
N VAL A 29 -9.81 -1.73 5.05
CA VAL A 29 -9.81 -0.35 5.53
C VAL A 29 -10.81 0.51 4.75
N SER A 30 -10.84 0.36 3.42
CA SER A 30 -11.77 1.09 2.56
C SER A 30 -13.21 0.67 2.80
N ALA A 31 -13.48 -0.64 2.93
CA ALA A 31 -14.80 -1.16 3.25
C ALA A 31 -15.29 -0.69 4.62
N ALA A 32 -14.43 -0.77 5.65
CA ALA A 32 -14.75 -0.26 6.98
C ALA A 32 -15.02 1.25 6.96
N SER A 33 -14.23 2.02 6.22
CA SER A 33 -14.46 3.46 6.05
C SER A 33 -15.79 3.75 5.38
N ALA A 34 -16.17 2.98 4.34
CA ALA A 34 -17.46 3.15 3.66
C ALA A 34 -18.65 2.85 4.58
N VAL A 35 -18.57 1.76 5.35
CA VAL A 35 -19.60 1.41 6.35
C VAL A 35 -19.72 2.50 7.41
N LEU A 36 -18.59 2.99 7.94
CA LEU A 36 -18.60 4.03 8.96
C LEU A 36 -19.09 5.39 8.42
N SER A 37 -18.78 5.72 7.17
CA SER A 37 -19.35 6.88 6.48
C SER A 37 -20.87 6.73 6.31
N PHE A 38 -21.35 5.54 5.94
CA PHE A 38 -22.79 5.27 5.86
C PHE A 38 -23.48 5.40 7.24
N LEU A 39 -22.86 4.87 8.29
CA LEU A 39 -23.35 5.02 9.67
C LEU A 39 -23.32 6.48 10.14
N ALA A 40 -22.31 7.26 9.73
CA ALA A 40 -22.26 8.70 10.02
C ALA A 40 -23.41 9.45 9.35
N ILE A 41 -23.73 9.16 8.09
CA ILE A 41 -24.87 9.77 7.37
C ILE A 41 -26.21 9.41 8.03
N THR A 42 -26.43 8.15 8.40
CA THR A 42 -27.68 7.73 9.06
C THR A 42 -27.83 8.33 10.46
N ARG A 43 -26.73 8.48 11.20
CA ARG A 43 -26.73 9.16 12.50
C ARG A 43 -26.95 10.67 12.36
N TRP A 44 -26.37 11.28 11.34
CA TRP A 44 -26.57 12.69 11.02
C TRP A 44 -28.06 13.00 10.82
N LEU A 45 -28.75 12.16 10.04
CA LEU A 45 -30.19 12.31 9.76
C LEU A 45 -31.09 12.12 10.99
N SER A 46 -30.64 11.38 12.01
CA SER A 46 -31.48 11.02 13.17
C SER A 46 -31.25 11.89 14.41
N ILE A 47 -30.00 12.25 14.72
CA ILE A 47 -29.62 12.85 16.03
C ILE A 47 -28.98 14.23 15.85
N GLY A 48 -28.65 14.66 14.63
CA GLY A 48 -27.94 15.93 14.38
C GLY A 48 -26.50 15.96 14.90
N ASN A 49 -25.99 14.85 15.45
CA ASN A 49 -24.59 14.71 15.88
C ASN A 49 -23.77 14.08 14.74
N VAL A 50 -23.02 14.92 14.05
CA VAL A 50 -22.36 14.56 12.78
C VAL A 50 -20.95 14.01 12.99
N ASN A 51 -20.27 14.45 14.04
CA ASN A 51 -18.81 14.37 14.08
C ASN A 51 -18.29 13.11 14.77
N GLY A 52 -19.05 12.48 15.67
CA GLY A 52 -18.49 11.43 16.54
C GLY A 52 -18.06 10.14 15.82
N MET A 53 -18.85 9.70 14.82
CA MET A 53 -18.60 8.42 14.14
C MET A 53 -17.36 8.43 13.25
N ARG A 54 -16.96 9.59 12.71
CA ARG A 54 -15.79 9.70 11.83
C ARG A 54 -14.50 9.37 12.59
N TYR A 55 -14.39 9.85 13.83
CA TYR A 55 -13.22 9.63 14.66
C TYR A 55 -13.07 8.17 15.08
N VAL A 56 -14.18 7.49 15.36
CA VAL A 56 -14.19 6.03 15.58
C VAL A 56 -13.65 5.31 14.34
N GLY A 57 -14.08 5.75 13.16
CA GLY A 57 -13.56 5.22 11.91
C GLY A 57 -12.07 5.48 11.69
N TYR A 58 -11.57 6.66 12.04
CA TYR A 58 -10.15 6.99 11.94
C TYR A 58 -9.32 6.19 12.93
N ALA A 59 -9.76 6.08 14.18
CA ALA A 59 -9.09 5.31 15.23
C ALA A 59 -8.93 3.84 14.81
N PHE A 60 -9.81 3.29 13.98
CA PHE A 60 -9.62 1.96 13.41
C PHE A 60 -8.76 1.96 12.14
N THR A 61 -9.07 2.83 11.17
CA THR A 61 -8.48 2.77 9.83
C THR A 61 -7.04 3.29 9.76
N CYS A 62 -6.72 4.40 10.43
CA CYS A 62 -5.41 5.03 10.36
C CYS A 62 -4.29 4.18 10.99
N PRO A 63 -4.47 3.55 12.17
CA PRO A 63 -3.46 2.63 12.69
C PRO A 63 -3.16 1.46 11.76
N LEU A 64 -4.18 0.92 11.06
CA LEU A 64 -3.99 -0.13 10.08
C LEU A 64 -3.19 0.35 8.86
N THR A 65 -3.41 1.57 8.38
CA THR A 65 -2.58 2.19 7.34
C THR A 65 -1.13 2.32 7.78
N GLN A 66 -0.86 2.66 9.05
CA GLN A 66 0.52 2.69 9.59
C GLN A 66 1.16 1.31 9.63
N VAL A 67 0.40 0.29 10.03
CA VAL A 67 0.89 -1.11 9.99
C VAL A 67 1.25 -1.52 8.56
N GLN A 68 0.49 -1.09 7.54
CA GLN A 68 0.84 -1.36 6.14
C GLN A 68 2.18 -0.76 5.74
N LEU A 69 2.44 0.50 6.12
CA LEU A 69 3.72 1.17 5.83
C LEU A 69 4.90 0.40 6.41
N VAL A 70 4.80 -0.06 7.67
CA VAL A 70 5.88 -0.82 8.33
C VAL A 70 5.98 -2.24 7.75
N ALA A 71 4.85 -2.92 7.51
CA ALA A 71 4.82 -4.29 6.99
C ALA A 71 5.45 -4.41 5.59
N MET A 72 5.31 -3.38 4.75
CA MET A 72 5.99 -3.34 3.44
C MET A 72 7.51 -3.33 3.56
N LEU A 73 8.09 -2.79 4.63
CA LEU A 73 9.53 -2.77 4.89
C LEU A 73 9.99 -3.84 5.90
N ALA A 74 9.14 -4.81 6.25
CA ALA A 74 9.42 -5.77 7.31
C ALA A 74 10.81 -6.46 7.27
N PRO A 75 11.36 -6.86 6.09
CA PRO A 75 12.68 -7.50 6.06
C PRO A 75 13.86 -6.59 6.42
N VAL A 76 13.67 -5.26 6.32
CA VAL A 76 14.77 -4.29 6.50
C VAL A 76 14.64 -3.46 7.77
N VAL A 77 13.44 -3.38 8.36
CA VAL A 77 13.20 -2.65 9.60
C VAL A 77 13.58 -3.55 10.79
N PRO A 78 14.59 -3.18 11.60
CA PRO A 78 14.89 -3.92 12.82
C PRO A 78 13.68 -3.90 13.74
N CYS A 79 13.36 -5.05 14.33
CA CYS A 79 12.21 -5.19 15.24
C CYS A 79 10.89 -4.67 14.62
N TYR A 80 10.65 -4.92 13.33
CA TYR A 80 9.48 -4.38 12.61
C TYR A 80 8.13 -4.61 13.32
N ARG A 81 7.99 -5.70 14.09
CA ARG A 81 6.78 -5.98 14.89
C ARG A 81 6.56 -4.93 15.98
N LEU A 82 7.62 -4.59 16.71
CA LEU A 82 7.58 -3.56 17.74
C LEU A 82 7.32 -2.19 17.10
N CYS A 83 7.99 -1.87 15.99
CA CYS A 83 7.76 -0.64 15.24
C CYS A 83 6.31 -0.54 14.76
N ALA A 84 5.74 -1.59 14.18
CA ALA A 84 4.35 -1.63 13.74
C ALA A 84 3.37 -1.46 14.90
N PHE A 85 3.63 -2.11 16.04
CA PHE A 85 2.81 -2.00 17.24
C PHE A 85 2.85 -0.58 17.84
N ILE A 86 4.05 0.01 17.97
CA ILE A 86 4.23 1.38 18.47
C ILE A 86 3.52 2.36 17.53
N SER A 87 3.72 2.26 16.22
CA SER A 87 3.04 3.14 15.24
C SER A 87 1.52 2.99 15.29
N PHE A 88 1.02 1.77 15.46
CA PHE A 88 -0.41 1.51 15.66
C PHE A 88 -0.92 2.20 16.92
N LEU A 89 -0.29 1.95 18.07
CA LEU A 89 -0.71 2.48 19.37
C LEU A 89 -0.63 4.01 19.41
N LEU A 90 0.46 4.58 18.91
CA LEU A 90 0.67 6.02 18.83
C LEU A 90 -0.44 6.70 18.01
N THR A 91 -0.78 6.12 16.85
CA THR A 91 -1.86 6.63 15.98
C THR A 91 -3.22 6.47 16.64
N PHE A 92 -3.47 5.34 17.30
CA PHE A 92 -4.73 5.09 18.00
C PHE A 92 -4.95 6.09 19.14
N VAL A 93 -3.93 6.30 19.98
CA VAL A 93 -3.97 7.29 21.08
C VAL A 93 -4.18 8.70 20.53
N THR A 94 -3.44 9.08 19.48
CA THR A 94 -3.58 10.40 18.82
C THR A 94 -5.02 10.67 18.38
N LEU A 95 -5.68 9.68 17.76
CA LEU A 95 -7.02 9.85 17.21
C LEU A 95 -8.11 9.80 18.27
N THR A 96 -7.93 8.96 19.30
CA THR A 96 -8.86 8.89 20.43
C THR A 96 -8.77 10.12 21.33
N SER A 97 -7.59 10.69 21.52
CA SER A 97 -7.43 11.96 22.24
C SER A 97 -7.99 13.14 21.44
N GLY A 98 -7.73 13.21 20.13
CA GLY A 98 -8.35 14.20 19.24
C GLY A 98 -9.87 14.10 19.20
N TYR A 99 -10.41 12.87 19.26
CA TYR A 99 -11.84 12.64 19.40
C TYR A 99 -12.38 13.19 20.72
N ALA A 100 -11.75 12.84 21.84
CA ALA A 100 -12.15 13.32 23.16
C ALA A 100 -12.13 14.85 23.24
N ALA A 101 -11.10 15.50 22.67
CA ALA A 101 -11.03 16.95 22.53
C ALA A 101 -12.19 17.54 21.71
N SER A 102 -12.60 16.85 20.64
CA SER A 102 -13.70 17.30 19.76
C SER A 102 -15.08 17.19 20.42
N LEU A 103 -15.22 16.41 21.50
CA LEU A 103 -16.45 16.36 22.30
C LEU A 103 -16.59 17.55 23.26
N LEU A 104 -15.52 18.32 23.47
CA LEU A 104 -15.51 19.46 24.38
C LEU A 104 -15.88 20.76 23.64
N TRP A 105 -16.94 21.41 24.11
CA TRP A 105 -17.50 22.66 23.56
C TRP A 105 -16.76 23.94 23.96
N MET A 106 -15.59 23.82 24.59
CA MET A 106 -14.80 24.95 25.07
C MET A 106 -13.67 25.32 24.08
N PRO A 107 -13.15 26.56 24.12
CA PRO A 107 -11.96 26.92 23.34
C PRO A 107 -10.73 26.16 23.86
N ILE A 108 -9.67 26.08 23.05
CA ILE A 108 -8.40 25.43 23.44
C ILE A 108 -7.69 26.24 24.53
N TRP A 109 -7.77 27.57 24.45
CA TRP A 109 -7.14 28.51 25.37
C TRP A 109 -8.21 29.42 25.98
N GLU A 110 -8.07 29.74 27.25
CA GLU A 110 -8.78 30.83 27.93
C GLU A 110 -7.99 32.12 27.68
N GLY A 111 -8.61 33.10 27.02
CA GLY A 111 -7.96 34.37 26.61
C GLY A 111 -8.14 34.65 25.12
N ASP A 112 -7.82 35.87 24.68
CA ASP A 112 -7.75 36.21 23.26
C ASP A 112 -6.39 35.76 22.71
N PRO A 113 -6.32 34.79 21.78
CA PRO A 113 -5.05 34.38 21.17
C PRO A 113 -4.30 35.54 20.53
N TYR A 114 -5.01 36.61 20.14
CA TYR A 114 -4.41 37.80 19.56
C TYR A 114 -3.53 38.56 20.56
N GLU A 115 -3.91 38.62 21.84
CA GLU A 115 -3.11 39.26 22.89
C GLU A 115 -1.77 38.52 23.07
N PHE A 116 -1.80 37.18 23.10
CA PHE A 116 -0.59 36.37 23.12
C PHE A 116 0.36 36.68 21.95
N PHE A 117 -0.15 36.85 20.73
CA PHE A 117 0.69 37.19 19.58
C PHE A 117 1.30 38.60 19.64
N GLN A 118 0.71 39.50 20.43
CA GLN A 118 1.25 40.84 20.65
C GLN A 118 2.28 40.86 21.79
N THR A 119 1.99 40.19 22.91
CA THR A 119 2.82 40.24 24.13
C THR A 119 3.93 39.19 24.12
N TRP A 120 3.73 38.08 23.41
CA TRP A 120 4.53 36.85 23.52
C TRP A 120 4.59 36.29 24.95
N ASP A 121 3.64 36.65 25.82
CA ASP A 121 3.59 36.18 27.21
C ASP A 121 2.81 34.88 27.32
N LEU A 122 3.46 33.82 27.83
CA LEU A 122 2.83 32.51 27.99
C LEU A 122 1.77 32.51 29.09
N ASP A 123 1.83 33.46 30.03
CA ASP A 123 0.85 33.58 31.11
C ASP A 123 -0.55 34.01 30.60
N ASP A 124 -0.61 34.62 29.41
CA ASP A 124 -1.85 34.96 28.71
C ASP A 124 -2.54 33.72 28.10
N LEU A 125 -1.80 32.63 27.86
CA LEU A 125 -2.33 31.37 27.34
C LEU A 125 -2.67 30.41 28.49
N LYS A 126 -3.87 30.56 29.07
CA LYS A 126 -4.36 29.60 30.07
C LYS A 126 -4.92 28.35 29.35
N PRO A 127 -4.24 27.18 29.43
CA PRO A 127 -4.71 25.98 28.73
C PRO A 127 -6.00 25.48 29.35
N THR A 128 -7.03 25.27 28.53
CA THR A 128 -8.29 24.70 29.01
C THR A 128 -8.19 23.18 29.13
N ARG A 129 -9.24 22.54 29.66
CA ARG A 129 -9.34 21.07 29.62
C ARG A 129 -9.22 20.51 28.20
N LYS A 130 -9.66 21.25 27.18
CA LYS A 130 -9.53 20.83 25.78
C LYS A 130 -8.08 20.79 25.33
N ALA A 131 -7.24 21.76 25.72
CA ALA A 131 -5.80 21.71 25.45
C ALA A 131 -5.16 20.43 26.02
N LEU A 132 -5.58 19.98 27.20
CA LEU A 132 -5.07 18.74 27.80
C LEU A 132 -5.45 17.48 27.01
N PHE A 133 -6.61 17.44 26.34
CA PHE A 133 -6.97 16.32 25.46
C PHE A 133 -6.38 16.44 24.05
N VAL A 134 -6.11 17.67 23.58
CA VAL A 134 -5.43 17.91 22.31
C VAL A 134 -3.94 17.61 22.41
N SER A 135 -3.31 17.80 23.57
CA SER A 135 -1.85 17.68 23.72
C SER A 135 -1.29 16.29 23.37
N PRO A 136 -1.90 15.13 23.73
CA PRO A 136 -1.42 13.83 23.29
C PRO A 136 -1.63 13.63 21.79
N ALA A 137 -2.63 14.28 21.21
CA ALA A 137 -2.89 14.24 19.76
C ALA A 137 -1.78 14.97 19.00
N VAL A 138 -1.44 16.18 19.46
CA VAL A 138 -0.35 16.98 18.88
C VAL A 138 0.98 16.27 19.06
N ALA A 139 1.30 15.82 20.27
CA ALA A 139 2.55 15.12 20.55
C ALA A 139 2.67 13.82 19.72
N GLY A 140 1.60 13.03 19.65
CA GLY A 140 1.59 11.79 18.88
C GLY A 140 1.72 12.02 17.38
N MET A 141 1.06 13.05 16.84
CA MET A 141 1.19 13.47 15.45
C MET A 141 2.60 13.99 15.15
N SER A 142 3.18 14.81 16.02
CA SER A 142 4.56 15.30 15.90
C SER A 142 5.56 14.15 15.93
N LEU A 143 5.38 13.16 16.82
CA LEU A 143 6.24 11.98 16.88
C LEU A 143 6.18 11.15 15.58
N MET A 144 4.96 10.95 15.08
CA MET A 144 4.70 10.30 13.79
C MET A 144 5.39 11.02 12.62
N TRP A 145 5.22 12.33 12.55
CA TRP A 145 5.66 13.18 11.45
C TRP A 145 7.17 13.42 11.44
N ALA A 146 7.76 13.67 12.61
CA ALA A 146 9.16 14.03 12.76
C ALA A 146 10.09 12.82 12.88
N PHE A 147 9.60 11.68 13.40
CA PHE A 147 10.45 10.52 13.67
C PHE A 147 10.03 9.28 12.90
N VAL A 148 8.78 8.82 13.00
CA VAL A 148 8.36 7.53 12.43
C VAL A 148 8.45 7.52 10.89
N LEU A 149 7.84 8.50 10.21
CA LEU A 149 7.85 8.54 8.74
C LEU A 149 9.26 8.79 8.17
N PRO A 150 10.05 9.75 8.68
CA PRO A 150 11.43 9.95 8.24
C PRO A 150 12.31 8.73 8.49
N TYR A 151 12.14 8.04 9.63
CA TYR A 151 12.85 6.79 9.93
C TYR A 151 12.56 5.71 8.87
N LEU A 152 11.30 5.50 8.48
CA LEU A 152 10.96 4.52 7.44
C LEU A 152 11.59 4.87 6.08
N VAL A 153 11.61 6.15 5.71
CA VAL A 153 12.28 6.62 4.48
C VAL A 153 13.80 6.42 4.55
N LEU A 154 14.41 6.69 5.72
CA LEU A 154 15.83 6.50 5.95
C LEU A 154 16.21 5.02 5.82
N VAL A 155 15.49 4.12 6.52
CA VAL A 155 15.71 2.67 6.44
C VAL A 155 15.55 2.17 5.00
N TYR A 156 14.51 2.61 4.29
CA TYR A 156 14.33 2.28 2.87
C TYR A 156 15.53 2.71 2.03
N THR A 157 16.02 3.93 2.23
CA THR A 157 17.12 4.50 1.44
C THR A 157 18.45 3.81 1.73
N VAL A 158 18.78 3.59 3.00
CA VAL A 158 20.03 2.91 3.44
C VAL A 158 20.09 1.47 2.91
N ARG A 159 18.94 0.82 2.76
CA ARG A 159 18.85 -0.59 2.33
C ARG A 159 18.74 -0.77 0.81
N GLY A 160 19.20 0.23 0.06
CA GLY A 160 19.28 0.21 -1.40
C GLY A 160 18.04 0.75 -2.12
N GLY A 161 16.97 1.09 -1.39
CA GLY A 161 15.75 1.68 -1.93
C GLY A 161 15.19 0.91 -3.13
N SER A 162 15.01 1.61 -4.25
CA SER A 162 14.46 1.01 -5.48
C SER A 162 15.39 0.02 -6.19
N ARG A 163 16.67 -0.05 -5.79
CA ARG A 163 17.63 -1.04 -6.31
C ARG A 163 17.51 -2.39 -5.60
N ASN A 164 16.90 -2.43 -4.42
CA ASN A 164 16.69 -3.65 -3.67
C ASN A 164 15.39 -4.34 -4.12
N GLU A 165 15.49 -5.56 -4.62
CA GLU A 165 14.36 -6.32 -5.16
C GLU A 165 13.32 -6.72 -4.09
N ASP A 166 13.72 -6.76 -2.82
CA ASP A 166 12.83 -7.06 -1.70
C ASP A 166 12.06 -5.83 -1.21
N LEU A 167 12.34 -4.64 -1.77
CA LEU A 167 11.69 -3.39 -1.41
C LEU A 167 10.80 -2.89 -2.54
N PRO A 168 9.63 -2.33 -2.23
CA PRO A 168 8.75 -1.89 -3.28
C PRO A 168 9.28 -0.62 -3.96
N GLN A 169 9.24 -0.65 -5.30
CA GLN A 169 9.48 0.54 -6.10
C GLN A 169 8.38 1.56 -5.79
N GLN A 170 8.75 2.84 -5.61
CA GLN A 170 7.86 3.94 -5.24
C GLN A 170 7.39 4.00 -3.77
N TYR A 171 8.03 3.27 -2.86
CA TYR A 171 7.73 3.39 -1.42
C TYR A 171 7.85 4.83 -0.89
N ARG A 172 8.90 5.57 -1.31
CA ARG A 172 9.10 6.98 -0.89
C ARG A 172 7.92 7.87 -1.27
N LEU A 173 7.33 7.67 -2.45
CA LEU A 173 6.16 8.42 -2.89
C LEU A 173 4.95 8.09 -2.02
N LEU A 174 4.76 6.82 -1.65
CA LEU A 174 3.68 6.42 -0.75
C LEU A 174 3.83 7.08 0.63
N VAL A 175 5.04 7.07 1.21
CA VAL A 175 5.29 7.73 2.50
C VAL A 175 5.08 9.23 2.38
N ALA A 176 5.57 9.89 1.31
CA ALA A 176 5.35 11.31 1.08
C ALA A 176 3.86 11.67 0.94
N LEU A 177 3.08 10.82 0.25
CA LEU A 177 1.62 10.99 0.15
C LEU A 177 0.96 10.97 1.53
N VAL A 178 1.27 9.97 2.36
CA VAL A 178 0.78 9.90 3.74
C VAL A 178 1.23 11.13 4.52
N TRP A 179 2.49 11.52 4.38
CA TRP A 179 3.10 12.62 5.11
C TRP A 179 2.38 13.95 4.86
N ILE A 180 2.08 14.24 3.59
CA ILE A 180 1.38 15.47 3.17
C ILE A 180 -0.11 15.40 3.51
N THR A 181 -0.79 14.31 3.13
CA THR A 181 -2.25 14.22 3.28
C THR A 181 -2.69 14.15 4.73
N TRP A 182 -1.89 13.54 5.62
CA TRP A 182 -2.23 13.44 7.04
C TRP A 182 -2.10 14.79 7.77
N LEU A 183 -1.22 15.69 7.33
CA LEU A 183 -1.14 17.06 7.87
C LEU A 183 -2.40 17.88 7.59
N LEU A 184 -3.13 17.57 6.52
CA LEU A 184 -4.34 18.31 6.17
C LEU A 184 -5.44 18.13 7.22
N PHE A 185 -5.48 17.00 7.93
CA PHE A 185 -6.49 16.75 8.97
C PHE A 185 -6.37 17.68 10.20
N PRO A 186 -5.22 17.79 10.90
CA PRO A 186 -5.10 18.73 12.00
C PRO A 186 -5.21 20.18 11.53
N CYS A 187 -4.71 20.54 10.34
CA CYS A 187 -4.94 21.87 9.77
C CYS A 187 -6.43 22.16 9.59
N TRP A 188 -7.17 21.24 8.96
CA TRP A 188 -8.62 21.38 8.80
C TRP A 188 -9.36 21.41 10.13
N TRP A 189 -8.95 20.59 11.10
CA TRP A 189 -9.51 20.60 12.45
C TRP A 189 -9.33 21.95 13.15
N LEU A 190 -8.16 22.58 13.02
CA LEU A 190 -7.90 23.93 13.54
C LEU A 190 -8.79 24.99 12.86
N TYR A 191 -9.06 24.85 11.56
CA TYR A 191 -9.98 25.76 10.85
C TYR A 191 -11.46 25.50 11.18
N ALA A 192 -11.82 24.27 11.50
CA ALA A 192 -13.19 23.89 11.80
C ALA A 192 -13.69 24.47 13.14
N TRP A 193 -15.01 24.49 13.30
CA TRP A 193 -15.70 24.85 14.56
C TRP A 193 -15.21 24.09 15.80
N GLU A 194 -14.66 22.89 15.63
CA GLU A 194 -14.10 22.10 16.73
C GLU A 194 -12.77 22.64 17.26
N GLY A 195 -11.98 23.31 16.42
CA GLY A 195 -10.68 23.86 16.79
C GLY A 195 -10.78 25.36 17.06
N GLY A 196 -10.49 26.15 16.03
CA GLY A 196 -10.44 27.62 16.08
C GLY A 196 -11.71 28.31 15.56
N ALA A 197 -12.70 27.57 15.08
CA ALA A 197 -14.01 28.08 14.66
C ALA A 197 -14.01 29.16 13.58
N LEU A 198 -13.03 29.13 12.67
CA LEU A 198 -13.05 29.96 11.47
C LEU A 198 -14.17 29.53 10.50
N VAL A 199 -14.41 28.22 10.40
CA VAL A 199 -15.53 27.62 9.67
C VAL A 199 -16.59 27.18 10.66
N ALA A 200 -17.58 28.05 10.90
CA ALA A 200 -18.67 27.80 11.85
C ALA A 200 -19.74 26.83 11.31
N ASP A 201 -19.88 26.66 9.98
CA ASP A 201 -20.90 25.79 9.40
C ASP A 201 -20.51 24.30 9.60
N PRO A 202 -21.27 23.53 10.40
CA PRO A 202 -21.01 22.11 10.61
C PRO A 202 -21.15 21.28 9.34
N LYS A 203 -21.97 21.71 8.37
CA LYS A 203 -22.11 21.00 7.08
C LYS A 203 -20.86 21.16 6.22
N LEU A 204 -20.30 22.37 6.17
CA LEU A 204 -19.07 22.62 5.43
C LEU A 204 -17.89 21.86 6.05
N ASN A 205 -17.87 21.73 7.39
CA ASN A 205 -16.86 20.92 8.08
C ASN A 205 -16.88 19.45 7.62
N GLU A 206 -18.07 18.86 7.48
CA GLU A 206 -18.23 17.47 7.00
C GLU A 206 -17.82 17.30 5.54
N VAL A 207 -18.15 18.25 4.68
CA VAL A 207 -17.69 18.24 3.29
C VAL A 207 -16.16 18.24 3.24
N GLY A 208 -15.51 19.09 4.05
CA GLY A 208 -14.06 19.13 4.14
C GLY A 208 -13.44 17.80 4.55
N PHE A 209 -13.90 17.19 5.65
CA PHE A 209 -13.42 15.88 6.08
C PHE A 209 -13.71 14.77 5.06
N THR A 210 -14.85 14.84 4.36
CA THR A 210 -15.18 13.88 3.29
C THR A 210 -14.20 13.99 2.13
N VAL A 211 -13.89 15.21 1.67
CA VAL A 211 -12.91 15.45 0.61
C VAL A 211 -11.52 14.96 1.05
N LEU A 212 -11.10 15.27 2.28
CA LEU A 212 -9.83 14.81 2.83
C LEU A 212 -9.75 13.28 2.91
N ASN A 213 -10.84 12.60 3.26
CA ASN A 213 -10.88 11.14 3.27
C ASN A 213 -10.74 10.54 1.87
N ILE A 214 -11.46 11.08 0.89
CA ILE A 214 -11.38 10.62 -0.50
C ILE A 214 -9.96 10.80 -1.04
N ILE A 215 -9.34 11.96 -0.80
CA ILE A 215 -7.97 12.24 -1.22
C ILE A 215 -7.00 11.29 -0.51
N THR A 216 -7.06 11.21 0.82
CA THR A 216 -6.07 10.47 1.61
C THR A 216 -6.15 8.97 1.36
N LYS A 217 -7.34 8.37 1.52
CA LYS A 217 -7.52 6.92 1.33
C LYS A 217 -7.45 6.57 -0.15
N GLY A 218 -8.07 7.36 -1.03
CA GLY A 218 -8.06 7.11 -2.46
C GLY A 218 -6.67 7.17 -3.08
N LEU A 219 -5.87 8.21 -2.79
CA LEU A 219 -4.49 8.29 -3.29
C LEU A 219 -3.60 7.19 -2.72
N PHE A 220 -3.79 6.84 -1.44
CA PHE A 220 -3.06 5.74 -0.80
C PHE A 220 -3.37 4.39 -1.48
N SER A 221 -4.65 4.04 -1.66
CA SER A 221 -5.09 2.81 -2.34
C SER A 221 -4.59 2.75 -3.78
N LEU A 222 -4.72 3.84 -4.53
CA LEU A 222 -4.22 3.94 -5.91
C LEU A 222 -2.71 3.68 -5.98
N GLN A 223 -1.95 4.23 -5.04
CA GLN A 223 -0.51 4.05 -4.98
C GLN A 223 -0.13 2.60 -4.63
N ILE A 224 -0.86 1.94 -3.72
CA ILE A 224 -0.66 0.49 -3.45
C ILE A 224 -0.93 -0.34 -4.71
N VAL A 225 -2.04 -0.09 -5.42
CA VAL A 225 -2.34 -0.82 -6.68
C VAL A 225 -1.25 -0.60 -7.72
N ARG A 226 -0.76 0.63 -7.84
CA ARG A 226 0.34 0.97 -8.76
C ARG A 226 1.61 0.17 -8.41
N MET A 227 1.96 0.10 -7.12
CA MET A 227 3.11 -0.68 -6.65
C MET A 227 2.95 -2.18 -6.93
N CYS A 228 1.76 -2.75 -6.74
CA CYS A 228 1.45 -4.12 -7.10
C CYS A 228 1.67 -4.39 -8.60
N ARG A 229 1.12 -3.54 -9.48
CA ARG A 229 1.24 -3.69 -10.94
C ARG A 229 2.70 -3.60 -11.42
N ILE A 230 3.48 -2.68 -10.85
CA ILE A 230 4.91 -2.55 -11.16
C ILE A 230 5.66 -3.82 -10.75
N ASN A 231 5.37 -4.34 -9.55
CA ASN A 231 5.98 -5.58 -9.07
C ASN A 231 5.63 -6.79 -9.95
N GLU A 232 4.37 -6.92 -10.38
CA GLU A 232 3.95 -7.98 -11.31
C GLU A 232 4.68 -7.91 -12.65
N ALA A 233 4.82 -6.71 -13.24
CA ALA A 233 5.56 -6.52 -14.48
C ALA A 233 7.03 -6.94 -14.36
N MET A 234 7.71 -6.56 -13.27
CA MET A 234 9.09 -6.97 -13.01
C MET A 234 9.23 -8.49 -12.85
N VAL A 235 8.27 -9.15 -12.19
CA VAL A 235 8.29 -10.60 -12.02
C VAL A 235 8.10 -11.31 -13.36
N MET A 236 7.25 -10.79 -14.25
CA MET A 236 7.06 -11.35 -15.59
C MET A 236 8.32 -11.24 -16.46
N GLU A 237 9.00 -10.10 -16.44
CA GLU A 237 10.25 -9.88 -17.18
C GLU A 237 11.33 -10.91 -16.79
N ARG A 238 11.51 -11.17 -15.49
CA ARG A 238 12.46 -12.17 -14.99
C ARG A 238 12.13 -13.59 -15.43
N ARG A 239 10.84 -13.94 -15.50
CA ARG A 239 10.39 -15.26 -15.97
C ARG A 239 10.61 -15.41 -17.47
N GLY A 240 10.37 -14.35 -18.25
CA GLY A 240 10.56 -14.34 -19.71
C GLY A 240 11.99 -14.60 -20.14
N CYS A 241 12.98 -13.96 -19.50
CA CYS A 241 14.39 -14.17 -19.83
C CYS A 241 14.90 -15.58 -19.51
N SER A 242 14.25 -16.29 -18.57
CA SER A 242 14.67 -17.64 -18.17
C SER A 242 14.26 -18.73 -19.17
N GLY A 243 13.26 -18.47 -20.02
CA GLY A 243 12.73 -19.45 -20.98
C GLY A 243 13.51 -19.58 -22.30
N GLY A 244 14.29 -18.57 -22.68
CA GLY A 244 14.88 -18.48 -24.04
C GLY A 244 16.19 -19.25 -24.28
N ARG A 245 16.88 -19.73 -23.25
CA ARG A 245 18.23 -20.33 -23.40
C ARG A 245 18.27 -21.85 -23.52
N ARG A 246 17.15 -22.57 -23.39
CA ARG A 246 17.17 -24.05 -23.30
C ARG A 246 17.05 -24.82 -24.63
N GLY A 247 16.93 -24.15 -25.77
CA GLY A 247 16.54 -24.80 -27.03
C GLY A 247 17.60 -24.93 -28.13
N ARG A 248 18.79 -24.32 -28.04
CA ARG A 248 19.78 -24.35 -29.13
C ARG A 248 21.03 -25.13 -28.73
N ARG A 249 20.85 -26.40 -28.35
CA ARG A 249 21.90 -27.40 -28.56
C ARG A 249 22.06 -27.53 -30.07
N ARG A 250 22.99 -26.75 -30.63
CA ARG A 250 23.57 -26.96 -31.95
C ARG A 250 24.04 -28.43 -31.97
N HIS A 251 23.32 -29.27 -32.71
CA HIS A 251 23.96 -30.47 -33.24
C HIS A 251 25.12 -30.00 -34.12
N GLY A 252 26.30 -30.53 -33.84
CA GLY A 252 27.53 -30.17 -34.51
C GLY A 252 27.46 -30.42 -36.00
N GLY A 253 27.66 -29.36 -36.77
CA GLY A 253 28.24 -29.41 -38.11
C GLY A 253 29.58 -28.68 -38.03
N THR A 254 30.65 -29.45 -38.14
CA THR A 254 32.03 -29.01 -38.30
C THR A 254 32.16 -28.14 -39.55
N THR A 255 32.66 -26.89 -39.42
CA THR A 255 33.70 -26.30 -40.28
C THR A 255 33.97 -24.82 -39.95
N SER A 256 35.28 -24.56 -39.77
CA SER A 256 36.07 -23.35 -40.05
C SER A 256 35.85 -22.03 -39.28
N PRO A 257 36.96 -21.36 -38.85
CA PRO A 257 36.91 -20.08 -38.15
C PRO A 257 37.06 -18.91 -39.13
N THR A 258 36.15 -17.95 -39.07
CA THR A 258 36.41 -16.59 -39.57
C THR A 258 35.94 -15.57 -38.56
N SER A 259 36.90 -14.73 -38.17
CA SER A 259 36.77 -13.58 -37.30
C SER A 259 35.80 -12.57 -37.87
N VAL A 260 34.81 -12.14 -37.08
CA VAL A 260 34.14 -10.86 -37.31
C VAL A 260 33.88 -10.17 -35.97
N ARG A 261 34.28 -8.90 -35.98
CA ARG A 261 34.24 -7.82 -34.99
C ARG A 261 32.80 -7.28 -34.85
N ASP A 262 32.59 -6.37 -33.90
CA ASP A 262 31.42 -5.47 -33.77
C ASP A 262 30.12 -6.12 -33.21
N GLU A 263 29.25 -5.46 -32.44
CA GLU A 263 29.08 -4.03 -32.11
C GLU A 263 28.10 -3.88 -30.92
N GLY A 264 28.17 -2.74 -30.24
CA GLY A 264 27.01 -2.02 -29.69
C GLY A 264 26.02 -2.73 -28.76
N GLY A 265 26.27 -2.68 -27.44
CA GLY A 265 25.25 -3.01 -26.44
C GLY A 265 24.13 -1.96 -26.38
N CYS A 266 23.00 -2.26 -27.02
CA CYS A 266 21.74 -1.53 -26.83
C CYS A 266 21.12 -1.90 -25.48
N VAL A 267 21.12 -0.95 -24.53
CA VAL A 267 20.28 -0.98 -23.34
C VAL A 267 18.86 -0.54 -23.74
N PRO A 268 17.80 -1.32 -23.49
CA PRO A 268 16.45 -0.93 -23.86
C PRO A 268 15.90 0.18 -22.93
N ASP A 269 15.66 1.34 -23.54
CA ASP A 269 15.18 2.60 -22.94
C ASP A 269 13.65 2.59 -22.66
N VAL A 270 13.12 1.44 -22.20
CA VAL A 270 11.67 1.18 -22.14
C VAL A 270 11.02 1.73 -20.87
N VAL A 271 11.80 2.09 -19.84
CA VAL A 271 11.24 2.49 -18.53
C VAL A 271 10.86 3.98 -18.48
N SER A 272 11.33 4.82 -19.41
CA SER A 272 11.09 6.28 -19.36
C SER A 272 9.69 6.70 -19.85
N ARG A 273 9.02 5.91 -20.69
CA ARG A 273 7.72 6.31 -21.29
C ARG A 273 6.48 6.06 -20.41
N ALA A 274 6.60 5.40 -19.26
CA ALA A 274 5.46 5.10 -18.39
C ALA A 274 5.08 6.25 -17.42
N SER A 275 5.86 7.34 -17.36
CA SER A 275 5.73 8.36 -16.29
C SER A 275 4.89 9.60 -16.62
N SER A 276 4.31 9.72 -17.83
CA SER A 276 3.60 10.95 -18.23
C SER A 276 2.22 10.68 -18.83
N ARG A 277 1.33 10.03 -18.06
CA ARG A 277 -0.12 10.06 -18.35
C ARG A 277 -0.80 10.84 -17.23
N ARG A 278 -1.31 12.03 -17.58
CA ARG A 278 -2.15 12.86 -16.71
C ARG A 278 -3.32 12.01 -16.19
N LEU A 279 -3.52 11.99 -14.87
CA LEU A 279 -4.66 11.35 -14.23
C LEU A 279 -5.94 12.07 -14.68
N ASN A 280 -6.65 11.47 -15.64
CA ASN A 280 -7.97 11.92 -16.05
C ASN A 280 -9.02 11.21 -15.18
N VAL A 281 -10.08 11.91 -14.76
CA VAL A 281 -11.16 11.37 -13.90
C VAL A 281 -11.79 10.11 -14.51
N SER A 282 -11.84 10.02 -15.85
CA SER A 282 -12.29 8.81 -16.56
C SER A 282 -11.41 7.58 -16.28
N HIS A 283 -10.13 7.78 -15.99
CA HIS A 283 -9.20 6.71 -15.62
C HIS A 283 -9.41 6.25 -14.18
N PHE A 284 -9.79 7.17 -13.28
CA PHE A 284 -10.17 6.83 -11.90
C PHE A 284 -11.45 5.96 -11.89
N VAL A 285 -12.46 6.33 -12.68
CA VAL A 285 -13.70 5.54 -12.83
C VAL A 285 -13.43 4.17 -13.46
N LYS A 286 -12.53 4.08 -14.46
CA LYS A 286 -12.11 2.78 -15.03
C LYS A 286 -11.35 1.90 -14.03
N VAL A 287 -10.51 2.50 -13.18
CA VAL A 287 -9.82 1.77 -12.10
C VAL A 287 -10.81 1.24 -11.08
N LEU A 288 -11.83 2.02 -10.70
CA LEU A 288 -12.89 1.55 -9.80
C LEU A 288 -13.72 0.41 -10.42
N ARG A 289 -14.00 0.44 -11.73
CA ARG A 289 -14.62 -0.71 -12.42
C ARG A 289 -13.76 -1.97 -12.42
N THR A 290 -12.43 -1.84 -12.46
CA THR A 290 -11.54 -3.02 -12.38
C THR A 290 -11.51 -3.64 -10.99
N TYR A 291 -11.93 -2.93 -9.94
CA TYR A 291 -12.08 -3.49 -8.60
C TYR A 291 -13.29 -4.43 -8.47
N ASP A 292 -14.29 -4.27 -9.32
CA ASP A 292 -15.55 -5.03 -9.29
C ASP A 292 -15.45 -6.34 -10.08
N GLU A 293 -14.54 -6.42 -11.06
CA GLU A 293 -14.37 -7.60 -11.94
C GLU A 293 -13.38 -8.66 -11.41
N ASP A 294 -12.73 -8.44 -10.27
CA ASP A 294 -11.79 -9.40 -9.63
C ASP A 294 -12.52 -10.54 -8.87
N GLY A 295 -13.60 -11.05 -9.45
CA GLY A 295 -14.31 -12.24 -8.99
C GLY A 295 -13.60 -13.53 -9.42
N SER A 296 -13.15 -14.32 -8.44
CA SER A 296 -12.59 -15.68 -8.55
C SER A 296 -11.26 -15.86 -9.33
N PRO A 297 -10.19 -16.38 -8.71
CA PRO A 297 -8.87 -16.53 -9.34
C PRO A 297 -8.74 -17.62 -10.43
N ASP A 298 -9.79 -18.40 -10.71
CA ASP A 298 -9.64 -19.67 -11.45
C ASP A 298 -10.11 -19.65 -12.92
N SER A 299 -10.48 -18.49 -13.46
CA SER A 299 -10.83 -18.38 -14.88
C SER A 299 -9.60 -18.14 -15.75
N GLU A 300 -9.18 -19.17 -16.49
CA GLU A 300 -8.13 -19.12 -17.53
C GLU A 300 -8.41 -18.01 -18.58
N ASP A 301 -9.68 -17.65 -18.74
CA ASP A 301 -10.19 -16.64 -19.67
C ASP A 301 -9.78 -15.21 -19.27
N ASN A 302 -9.62 -14.93 -17.97
CA ASN A 302 -9.16 -13.63 -17.47
C ASN A 302 -7.67 -13.41 -17.72
N ARG A 303 -6.84 -14.48 -17.74
CA ARG A 303 -5.41 -14.37 -18.08
C ARG A 303 -5.20 -13.96 -19.55
N MET A 304 -6.04 -14.46 -20.46
CA MET A 304 -5.94 -14.16 -21.89
C MET A 304 -6.38 -12.72 -22.22
N ARG A 305 -7.33 -12.14 -21.46
CA ARG A 305 -7.77 -10.74 -21.67
C ARG A 305 -6.73 -9.72 -21.24
N VAL A 306 -6.01 -9.97 -20.15
CA VAL A 306 -4.90 -9.10 -19.71
C VAL A 306 -3.76 -9.11 -20.73
N ILE A 307 -3.43 -10.27 -21.33
CA ILE A 307 -2.42 -10.35 -22.41
C ILE A 307 -2.88 -9.56 -23.64
N ARG A 308 -4.18 -9.59 -23.97
CA ARG A 308 -4.73 -8.89 -25.14
C ARG A 308 -4.85 -7.37 -24.93
N ALA A 309 -5.09 -6.91 -23.71
CA ALA A 309 -5.19 -5.47 -23.38
C ALA A 309 -3.83 -4.76 -23.29
N TYR A 310 -2.74 -5.51 -23.11
CA TYR A 310 -1.37 -4.98 -23.01
C TYR A 310 -0.44 -5.41 -24.15
N GLY A 311 -0.94 -6.18 -25.13
CA GLY A 311 -0.22 -6.55 -26.34
C GLY A 311 -0.22 -5.42 -27.38
N CYS A 312 0.99 -5.11 -27.88
CA CYS A 312 1.32 -4.27 -29.03
C CYS A 312 0.21 -4.03 -30.05
N GLY A 313 0.17 -2.77 -30.53
CA GLY A 313 -0.63 -2.36 -31.67
C GLY A 313 -0.44 -3.25 -32.90
N GLU A 314 -1.54 -3.41 -33.63
CA GLU A 314 -1.63 -4.09 -34.91
C GLU A 314 -0.73 -3.42 -35.95
N GLU A 315 0.49 -3.92 -36.13
CA GLU A 315 1.17 -3.84 -37.41
C GLU A 315 1.75 -5.21 -37.76
N THR A 316 1.08 -5.86 -38.72
CA THR A 316 1.62 -6.80 -39.72
C THR A 316 2.62 -7.86 -39.25
N CYS A 317 2.12 -8.88 -38.54
CA CYS A 317 2.76 -10.20 -38.52
C CYS A 317 1.86 -11.24 -39.19
N ARG A 318 2.26 -11.67 -40.39
CA ARG A 318 1.71 -12.83 -41.09
C ARG A 318 1.75 -14.05 -40.17
N THR A 319 0.60 -14.65 -39.91
CA THR A 319 0.48 -15.95 -39.23
C THR A 319 1.06 -17.06 -40.10
N PRO A 320 2.05 -17.83 -39.64
CA PRO A 320 2.35 -19.11 -40.25
C PRO A 320 1.32 -20.16 -39.81
N HIS A 321 0.93 -21.00 -40.75
CA HIS A 321 0.05 -22.16 -40.55
C HIS A 321 0.47 -23.01 -39.34
N VAL A 322 -0.48 -23.22 -38.42
CA VAL A 322 -0.37 -24.18 -37.32
C VAL A 322 -0.76 -25.58 -37.86
N PRO A 323 0.11 -26.60 -37.80
CA PRO A 323 -0.30 -27.98 -38.04
C PRO A 323 -1.14 -28.48 -36.86
N SER A 324 -2.18 -29.23 -37.19
CA SER A 324 -3.11 -29.81 -36.25
C SER A 324 -2.45 -30.84 -35.31
N LYS A 325 -2.99 -30.86 -34.07
CA LYS A 325 -3.00 -31.96 -33.10
C LYS A 325 -1.69 -32.74 -32.92
N ARG A 326 -0.84 -32.28 -32.01
CA ARG A 326 0.01 -33.15 -31.18
C ARG A 326 -0.42 -33.05 -29.73
N SER A 327 -0.81 -34.18 -29.16
CA SER A 327 -1.07 -34.39 -27.75
C SER A 327 0.21 -34.12 -26.95
N TRP A 328 0.13 -33.22 -25.97
CA TRP A 328 1.21 -32.94 -25.04
C TRP A 328 1.17 -33.97 -23.89
N PRO A 329 2.24 -34.74 -23.64
CA PRO A 329 2.23 -35.79 -22.63
C PRO A 329 2.84 -35.31 -21.31
N TRP A 330 2.43 -34.18 -20.74
CA TRP A 330 2.92 -33.76 -19.42
C TRP A 330 1.90 -32.92 -18.66
N ARG A 331 0.79 -33.55 -18.26
CA ARG A 331 -0.01 -33.08 -17.12
C ARG A 331 0.15 -34.14 -16.02
N ARG A 332 1.22 -34.02 -15.21
CA ARG A 332 1.31 -34.82 -13.98
C ARG A 332 0.08 -34.49 -13.13
N SER A 333 -0.60 -35.53 -12.66
CA SER A 333 -1.70 -35.30 -11.71
C SER A 333 -1.12 -34.62 -10.48
N ARG A 334 -1.93 -33.79 -9.82
CA ARG A 334 -1.60 -33.24 -8.50
C ARG A 334 -1.22 -34.36 -7.52
N ASP A 335 -1.84 -35.53 -7.69
CA ASP A 335 -1.59 -36.74 -6.92
C ASP A 335 -0.17 -37.31 -7.13
N ASP A 336 0.41 -37.13 -8.34
CA ASP A 336 1.77 -37.60 -8.63
C ASP A 336 2.81 -36.72 -7.93
N VAL A 337 2.54 -35.42 -7.81
CA VAL A 337 3.40 -34.48 -7.09
C VAL A 337 3.36 -34.76 -5.58
N GLU A 338 2.17 -35.01 -5.04
CA GLU A 338 2.00 -35.30 -3.61
C GLU A 338 2.64 -36.63 -3.19
N ARG A 339 2.58 -37.64 -4.08
CA ARG A 339 3.24 -38.94 -3.88
C ARG A 339 4.77 -38.85 -3.93
N ASP A 340 5.32 -38.02 -4.81
CA ASP A 340 6.78 -37.77 -4.88
C ASP A 340 7.28 -37.03 -3.63
N ASP A 341 6.52 -36.08 -3.09
CA ASP A 341 6.88 -35.34 -1.87
C ASP A 341 6.77 -36.19 -0.60
N GLU A 342 5.80 -37.11 -0.53
CA GLU A 342 5.73 -38.08 0.56
C GLU A 342 6.93 -39.05 0.52
N LYS A 343 7.32 -39.50 -0.67
CA LYS A 343 8.50 -40.37 -0.84
C LYS A 343 9.80 -39.68 -0.39
N ARG A 344 10.02 -38.41 -0.76
CA ARG A 344 11.19 -37.64 -0.31
C ARG A 344 11.22 -37.43 1.20
N ARG A 345 10.05 -37.20 1.84
CA ARG A 345 9.96 -37.08 3.30
C ARG A 345 10.34 -38.38 4.00
N LYS A 346 9.88 -39.53 3.49
CA LYS A 346 10.24 -40.85 4.02
C LYS A 346 11.74 -41.12 3.88
N GLU A 347 12.32 -40.83 2.71
CA GLU A 347 13.77 -40.98 2.48
C GLU A 347 14.61 -40.08 3.39
N HIS A 348 14.17 -38.84 3.63
CA HIS A 348 14.86 -37.92 4.54
C HIS A 348 14.81 -38.40 6.00
N TRP A 349 13.66 -38.88 6.46
CA TRP A 349 13.50 -39.47 7.80
C TRP A 349 14.33 -40.74 7.97
N GLN A 350 14.41 -41.59 6.95
CA GLN A 350 15.25 -42.79 6.97
C GLN A 350 16.73 -42.44 7.11
N LYS A 351 17.20 -41.42 6.39
CA LYS A 351 18.59 -40.92 6.51
C LYS A 351 18.87 -40.35 7.90
N PHE A 352 17.94 -39.61 8.47
CA PHE A 352 18.07 -39.06 9.83
C PHE A 352 18.17 -40.19 10.87
N ARG A 353 17.32 -41.21 10.76
CA ARG A 353 17.33 -42.39 11.66
C ARG A 353 18.56 -43.28 11.53
N ASN A 354 19.27 -43.23 10.41
CA ASN A 354 20.50 -44.00 10.25
C ASN A 354 21.74 -43.24 10.76
N HIS A 355 21.58 -41.96 11.14
CA HIS A 355 22.67 -41.11 11.61
C HIS A 355 22.67 -40.91 13.14
N TYR A 356 21.58 -41.32 13.80
CA TYR A 356 21.38 -41.32 15.24
C TYR A 356 20.90 -42.71 15.65
#